data_AF-A0A6C7EBG3-F1
#
_entry.id   AF-A0A6C7EBG3-F1
#
_cell.length_a   1.000
_cell.length_b   1.000
_cell.length_c   1.000
_cell.angle_alpha   90.00
_cell.angle_beta   90.00
_cell.angle_gamma   90.00
#
_symmetry.space_group_name_H-M   'P 1'
#
loop_
_entity.id
_entity.type
_entity.pdbx_description
1 polymer ?
#
loop_
_entity_poly.entity_id
_entity_poly.type
_entity_poly.pdbx_seq_one_letter_code
_entity_poly.pdbx_strand_id
1 'polypeptide(L)'
;MLTLPLLDRSTASDETVSPRQVLGAGRRTLARMVSRLPERTEAEVPPSRVSPPALVKLAGIADRVDRPDWALDLVQRAATAGSPPARMLHADLLLERARRGVTKVPYVGTQPGLVPARSAAIEHALVSGTIRSATQRARALATLGRTAEARAQALRIDDDRLNIDVLERVEKARGALTSDEHDELIMRLVGYATSHPGDQAHKARAIARLVAVGRFDEARRIAAGPCDPLHGRSAIRFAELTAEGRHSDARATKLALAKRIAETTPSWHDPVRRHAEWIRASSYVHGEEEALERLQQRWIVGASAYERLVRRKLRADLELSLGRPERHVSFRTCLESATPRPEHRFGELITGRNVLVVGPTETRRPTDEEYEQADVIVTTRRRETAGTATGTPIVFYVADSSARLDRTALDRSLTAHPDDMMVVRPSMLNGPTEWFMGHRQIRVMPTEDQNTFIGTRFAVQRILFDVLAYRPAAVTVTGIDFFVGADKYLPGYQSELSAIYEPNQLRPADVNASHDLAGDHAFTRSLRRSGLVDAPGAIGELLDLDTDSYLELLDRRRDDRSDGPSTLIA
;
A
#
# COMPACT_ATOMS: atom_id res chain seq x y z
N MET A 1 36.75 -21.60 21.90
CA MET A 1 35.42 -21.98 22.46
C MET A 1 35.28 -21.29 23.81
N LEU A 2 34.08 -20.87 24.18
CA LEU A 2 33.78 -20.38 25.54
C LEU A 2 32.48 -21.01 25.99
N THR A 3 32.49 -21.66 27.14
CA THR A 3 31.33 -22.33 27.74
C THR A 3 30.37 -21.30 28.32
N LEU A 4 29.07 -21.47 28.03
CA LEU A 4 28.02 -20.84 28.83
C LEU A 4 27.95 -21.54 30.19
N PRO A 5 27.68 -20.83 31.30
CA PRO A 5 27.42 -21.48 32.57
C PRO A 5 26.12 -22.28 32.46
N LEU A 6 26.22 -23.59 32.65
CA LEU A 6 25.06 -24.41 33.01
C LEU A 6 24.63 -23.99 34.41
N LEU A 7 23.38 -23.55 34.55
CA LEU A 7 22.78 -23.35 35.86
C LEU A 7 22.54 -24.73 36.49
N ASP A 8 23.14 -24.95 37.65
CA ASP A 8 22.81 -26.09 38.51
C ASP A 8 21.31 -26.06 38.83
N ARG A 9 20.71 -27.25 38.99
CA ARG A 9 19.28 -27.44 39.26
C ARG A 9 19.01 -28.08 40.62
N SER A 10 20.02 -28.16 41.48
CA SER A 10 19.87 -28.51 42.89
C SER A 10 19.71 -27.27 43.77
N THR A 11 18.76 -27.32 44.73
CA THR A 11 18.49 -26.31 45.76
C THR A 11 18.11 -24.88 45.30
N ALA A 12 16.85 -24.70 44.90
CA ALA A 12 16.14 -23.41 44.94
C ALA A 12 14.65 -23.63 45.27
N SER A 13 14.06 -22.75 46.07
CA SER A 13 12.67 -22.79 46.54
C SER A 13 11.66 -22.17 45.55
N ASP A 14 10.36 -22.20 45.89
CA ASP A 14 9.24 -21.68 45.09
C ASP A 14 9.24 -20.14 44.88
N GLU A 15 10.20 -19.63 44.11
CA GLU A 15 10.05 -18.38 43.37
C GLU A 15 9.89 -18.68 41.88
N THR A 16 8.66 -18.57 41.38
CA THR A 16 8.36 -18.71 39.95
C THR A 16 8.92 -17.51 39.18
N VAL A 17 10.21 -17.56 38.82
CA VAL A 17 10.89 -16.53 38.01
C VAL A 17 10.10 -16.35 36.71
N SER A 18 9.40 -15.22 36.61
CA SER A 18 8.42 -15.01 35.54
C SER A 18 9.11 -15.02 34.16
N PRO A 19 8.42 -15.46 33.09
CA PRO A 19 8.93 -15.34 31.72
C PRO A 19 9.35 -13.90 31.37
N ARG A 20 8.75 -12.89 32.00
CA ARG A 20 9.16 -11.46 31.89
C ARG A 20 10.54 -11.21 32.48
N GLN A 21 10.89 -11.79 33.64
CA GLN A 21 12.23 -11.68 34.22
C GLN A 21 13.27 -12.41 33.36
N VAL A 22 12.96 -13.62 32.86
CA VAL A 22 13.86 -14.40 31.99
C VAL A 22 14.11 -13.69 30.64
N LEU A 23 13.06 -13.28 29.93
CA LEU A 23 13.18 -12.55 28.65
C LEU A 23 13.78 -11.15 28.85
N GLY A 24 13.46 -10.48 29.96
CA GLY A 24 14.08 -9.22 30.35
C GLY A 24 15.56 -9.37 30.66
N ALA A 25 15.98 -10.45 31.32
CA ALA A 25 17.39 -10.79 31.50
C ALA A 25 18.07 -11.07 30.16
N GLY A 26 17.48 -11.91 29.30
CA GLY A 26 17.98 -12.19 27.96
C GLY A 26 18.19 -10.92 27.11
N ARG A 27 17.18 -10.04 27.02
CA ARG A 27 17.30 -8.75 26.33
C ARG A 27 18.34 -7.83 26.97
N ARG A 28 18.41 -7.73 28.31
CA ARG A 28 19.42 -6.90 29.01
C ARG A 28 20.83 -7.45 28.89
N THR A 29 21.01 -8.77 28.74
CA THR A 29 22.30 -9.41 28.47
C THR A 29 22.71 -9.18 27.03
N LEU A 30 21.81 -9.39 26.05
CA LEU A 30 22.11 -9.11 24.64
C LEU A 30 22.44 -7.63 24.42
N ALA A 31 21.65 -6.72 25.00
CA ALA A 31 21.91 -5.28 24.97
C ALA A 31 23.23 -4.92 25.65
N ARG A 32 23.57 -5.51 26.81
CA ARG A 32 24.89 -5.31 27.45
C ARG A 32 26.05 -5.92 26.67
N MET A 33 25.85 -6.99 25.91
CA MET A 33 26.88 -7.53 25.02
C MET A 33 27.11 -6.59 23.84
N VAL A 34 26.04 -6.09 23.22
CA VAL A 34 26.12 -5.11 22.12
C VAL A 34 26.65 -3.75 22.58
N SER A 35 26.30 -3.27 23.78
CA SER A 35 26.83 -2.02 24.35
C SER A 35 28.20 -2.18 25.03
N ARG A 36 28.77 -3.40 25.03
CA ARG A 36 30.17 -3.67 25.40
C ARG A 36 31.04 -3.97 24.17
N LEU A 37 30.46 -4.02 22.97
CA LEU A 37 31.23 -3.74 21.76
C LEU A 37 31.60 -2.25 21.83
N PRO A 38 32.90 -1.89 21.78
CA PRO A 38 33.31 -0.50 21.97
C PRO A 38 32.81 0.39 20.83
N GLU A 39 32.33 1.60 21.15
CA GLU A 39 31.90 2.61 20.15
C GLU A 39 33.06 3.29 19.41
N ARG A 40 34.21 2.59 19.25
CA ARG A 40 35.42 3.14 18.67
C ARG A 40 35.76 2.51 17.33
N THR A 41 35.74 3.37 16.30
CA THR A 41 36.70 3.43 15.18
C THR A 41 37.16 2.10 14.60
N GLU A 42 36.55 1.65 13.50
CA GLU A 42 37.10 0.97 12.31
C GLU A 42 38.23 -0.08 12.48
N ALA A 43 38.45 -0.60 13.69
CA ALA A 43 39.52 -1.51 14.01
C ALA A 43 39.17 -2.90 13.44
N GLU A 44 39.91 -3.28 12.41
CA GLU A 44 39.70 -4.52 11.67
C GLU A 44 39.58 -5.73 12.61
N VAL A 45 38.39 -6.31 12.74
CA VAL A 45 38.27 -7.70 13.17
C VAL A 45 38.97 -8.53 12.10
N PRO A 46 40.14 -9.16 12.37
CA PRO A 46 40.96 -9.72 11.31
C PRO A 46 40.17 -10.81 10.57
N PRO A 47 40.09 -10.76 9.21
CA PRO A 47 39.15 -11.57 8.44
C PRO A 47 39.37 -13.08 8.55
N SER A 48 40.52 -13.52 9.08
CA SER A 48 40.92 -14.91 9.24
C SER A 48 40.26 -15.66 10.42
N ARG A 49 39.49 -15.01 11.30
CA ARG A 49 39.00 -15.61 12.56
C ARG A 49 37.50 -15.85 12.71
N VAL A 50 36.66 -15.42 11.76
CA VAL A 50 35.20 -15.63 11.82
C VAL A 50 34.73 -16.37 10.58
N SER A 51 34.11 -17.55 10.75
CA SER A 51 33.63 -18.32 9.60
C SER A 51 32.47 -17.62 8.88
N PRO A 52 32.34 -17.74 7.55
CA PRO A 52 31.27 -17.07 6.82
C PRO A 52 29.83 -17.37 7.31
N PRO A 53 29.48 -18.58 7.78
CA PRO A 53 28.16 -18.82 8.40
C PRO A 53 27.96 -18.05 9.71
N ALA A 54 29.01 -17.82 10.49
CA ALA A 54 28.94 -17.01 11.71
C ALA A 54 28.78 -15.52 11.39
N LEU A 55 29.47 -15.01 10.36
CA LEU A 55 29.26 -13.65 9.83
C LEU A 55 27.82 -13.44 9.32
N VAL A 56 27.28 -14.37 8.53
CA VAL A 56 25.87 -14.38 8.09
C VAL A 56 24.90 -14.36 9.29
N LYS A 57 25.16 -15.18 10.32
CA LYS A 57 24.34 -15.22 11.54
C LYS A 57 24.43 -13.92 12.35
N LEU A 58 25.61 -13.28 12.39
CA LEU A 58 25.80 -11.98 13.04
C LEU A 58 25.09 -10.86 12.27
N ALA A 59 25.12 -10.87 10.93
CA ALA A 59 24.39 -9.90 10.13
C ALA A 59 22.89 -9.98 10.37
N GLY A 60 22.33 -11.19 10.36
CA GLY A 60 20.94 -11.44 10.75
C GLY A 60 20.64 -11.16 12.22
N ILE A 61 21.60 -10.77 13.06
CA ILE A 61 21.38 -10.20 14.40
C ILE A 61 21.48 -8.68 14.35
N ALA A 62 22.52 -8.13 13.71
CA ALA A 62 22.74 -6.70 13.50
C ALA A 62 21.52 -6.01 12.85
N ASP A 63 20.94 -6.65 11.85
CA ASP A 63 19.73 -6.23 11.15
C ASP A 63 18.52 -6.11 12.11
N ARG A 64 18.28 -7.15 12.91
CA ARG A 64 17.23 -7.20 13.94
C ARG A 64 17.47 -6.28 15.15
N VAL A 65 18.60 -5.59 15.24
CA VAL A 65 18.89 -4.56 16.25
C VAL A 65 19.13 -3.17 15.64
N ASP A 66 18.63 -2.94 14.43
CA ASP A 66 18.67 -1.64 13.74
C ASP A 66 20.11 -1.10 13.53
N ARG A 67 21.02 -2.02 13.18
CA ARG A 67 22.41 -1.73 12.76
C ARG A 67 22.61 -2.15 11.28
N PRO A 68 21.90 -1.52 10.32
CA PRO A 68 21.82 -1.99 8.93
C PRO A 68 23.16 -2.01 8.19
N ASP A 69 23.99 -0.96 8.31
CA ASP A 69 25.26 -0.91 7.59
C ASP A 69 26.31 -1.87 8.18
N TRP A 70 26.23 -2.19 9.48
CA TRP A 70 27.02 -3.27 10.09
C TRP A 70 26.57 -4.65 9.62
N ALA A 71 25.26 -4.86 9.44
CA ALA A 71 24.74 -6.08 8.82
C ALA A 71 25.24 -6.23 7.38
N LEU A 72 25.37 -5.13 6.62
CA LEU A 72 25.92 -5.16 5.26
C LEU A 72 27.42 -5.52 5.24
N ASP A 73 28.25 -4.90 6.07
CA ASP A 73 29.69 -5.24 6.22
C ASP A 73 29.89 -6.74 6.49
N LEU A 74 29.17 -7.27 7.48
CA LEU A 74 29.28 -8.66 7.90
C LEU A 74 28.96 -9.63 6.74
N VAL A 75 27.95 -9.34 5.91
CA VAL A 75 27.61 -10.21 4.76
C VAL A 75 28.54 -9.98 3.58
N GLN A 76 28.97 -8.74 3.30
CA GLN A 76 29.97 -8.44 2.27
C GLN A 76 31.26 -9.22 2.53
N ARG A 77 31.76 -9.19 3.77
CA ARG A 77 32.95 -9.94 4.19
C ARG A 77 32.76 -11.45 4.08
N ALA A 78 31.58 -11.96 4.44
CA ALA A 78 31.25 -13.38 4.28
C ALA A 78 31.16 -13.83 2.80
N ALA A 79 30.72 -12.94 1.91
CA ALA A 79 30.64 -13.18 0.47
C ALA A 79 32.02 -13.14 -0.22
N THR A 80 32.88 -12.21 0.18
CA THR A 80 34.30 -12.14 -0.19
C THR A 80 35.04 -13.39 0.28
N ALA A 81 34.77 -13.85 1.51
CA ALA A 81 35.28 -15.11 2.07
C ALA A 81 34.63 -16.38 1.46
N GLY A 82 34.10 -16.30 0.23
CA GLY A 82 33.79 -17.45 -0.62
C GLY A 82 32.43 -18.12 -0.42
N SER A 83 31.69 -17.83 0.66
CA SER A 83 30.47 -18.55 1.02
C SER A 83 29.31 -18.30 0.03
N PRO A 84 28.74 -19.34 -0.62
CA PRO A 84 27.60 -19.15 -1.51
C PRO A 84 26.34 -18.61 -0.80
N PRO A 85 25.93 -19.11 0.38
CA PRO A 85 24.84 -18.49 1.15
C PRO A 85 25.11 -17.03 1.52
N ALA A 86 26.37 -16.66 1.77
CA ALA A 86 26.72 -15.27 2.02
C ALA A 86 26.68 -14.42 0.76
N ARG A 87 27.10 -14.94 -0.41
CA ARG A 87 26.98 -14.25 -1.69
C ARG A 87 25.51 -14.05 -2.10
N MET A 88 24.65 -15.03 -1.81
CA MET A 88 23.20 -14.90 -1.98
C MET A 88 22.64 -13.84 -1.03
N LEU A 89 22.91 -13.93 0.27
CA LEU A 89 22.46 -12.90 1.23
C LEU A 89 23.07 -11.52 0.95
N HIS A 90 24.27 -11.44 0.35
CA HIS A 90 24.89 -10.18 -0.07
C HIS A 90 24.15 -9.60 -1.27
N ALA A 91 23.80 -10.43 -2.25
CA ALA A 91 22.95 -10.02 -3.35
C ALA A 91 21.58 -9.56 -2.83
N ASP A 92 20.91 -10.36 -2.00
CA ASP A 92 19.59 -10.03 -1.44
C ASP A 92 19.64 -8.74 -0.59
N LEU A 93 20.63 -8.58 0.29
CA LEU A 93 20.82 -7.32 1.06
C LEU A 93 21.25 -6.13 0.19
N LEU A 94 21.97 -6.32 -0.92
CA LEU A 94 22.25 -5.24 -1.88
C LEU A 94 21.03 -4.89 -2.73
N LEU A 95 20.16 -5.86 -3.02
CA LEU A 95 18.86 -5.65 -3.66
C LEU A 95 17.92 -4.87 -2.73
N GLU A 96 18.01 -5.09 -1.42
CA GLU A 96 17.28 -4.33 -0.39
C GLU A 96 17.93 -2.97 -0.03
N ARG A 97 19.28 -2.84 -0.10
CA ARG A 97 20.04 -1.65 0.37
C ARG A 97 20.72 -0.77 -0.71
N ALA A 98 20.46 -1.02 -2.00
CA ALA A 98 20.88 -0.15 -3.10
C ALA A 98 20.48 1.34 -2.91
N ARG A 99 21.07 2.31 -3.65
CA ARG A 99 20.92 3.77 -3.35
C ARG A 99 20.75 4.72 -4.56
N ARG A 100 19.85 5.77 -4.65
CA ARG A 100 18.83 6.51 -3.82
C ARG A 100 17.38 6.63 -4.47
N GLY A 101 16.20 6.45 -3.81
CA GLY A 101 14.83 6.54 -4.42
C GLY A 101 13.64 5.79 -3.73
N VAL A 102 12.38 5.93 -4.18
CA VAL A 102 11.16 5.59 -3.39
C VAL A 102 10.80 4.08 -3.23
N THR A 103 10.36 3.69 -2.03
CA THR A 103 9.88 2.34 -1.62
C THR A 103 8.60 2.42 -0.77
N LYS A 104 7.64 1.50 -0.97
CA LYS A 104 6.42 1.38 -0.15
C LYS A 104 6.69 0.72 1.21
N VAL A 105 6.35 1.41 2.31
CA VAL A 105 6.45 0.92 3.70
C VAL A 105 5.03 0.59 4.20
N PRO A 106 4.73 -0.66 4.62
CA PRO A 106 3.37 -1.06 5.00
C PRO A 106 2.80 -0.23 6.16
N TYR A 107 1.52 0.11 6.10
CA TYR A 107 0.81 0.96 7.07
C TYR A 107 1.42 2.35 7.33
N VAL A 108 2.37 2.79 6.50
CA VAL A 108 3.02 4.10 6.57
C VAL A 108 2.79 4.89 5.28
N GLY A 109 2.97 4.25 4.12
CA GLY A 109 2.89 4.91 2.82
C GLY A 109 4.11 4.59 1.96
N THR A 110 4.74 5.61 1.41
CA THR A 110 6.04 5.56 0.74
C THR A 110 7.07 6.32 1.55
N GLN A 111 8.30 5.80 1.55
CA GLN A 111 9.48 6.52 2.01
C GLN A 111 10.52 6.48 0.89
N PRO A 112 11.53 7.36 0.89
CA PRO A 112 12.75 7.08 0.17
C PRO A 112 13.38 5.87 0.84
N GLY A 113 13.25 4.72 0.19
CA GLY A 113 14.34 3.78 0.19
C GLY A 113 15.50 4.40 -0.58
N LEU A 114 16.37 3.55 -1.11
CA LEU A 114 17.48 4.01 -1.90
C LEU A 114 17.53 3.10 -3.19
N VAL A 115 17.85 3.64 -4.39
CA VAL A 115 17.49 3.06 -5.73
C VAL A 115 18.58 2.92 -6.83
N PRO A 116 19.08 3.90 -7.64
CA PRO A 116 19.79 3.59 -8.90
C PRO A 116 20.93 2.56 -8.88
N ALA A 117 21.66 2.43 -7.76
CA ALA A 117 22.61 1.33 -7.60
C ALA A 117 21.99 -0.07 -7.75
N ARG A 118 20.66 -0.22 -7.62
CA ARG A 118 19.91 -1.48 -7.71
C ARG A 118 19.84 -1.96 -9.15
N SER A 119 19.38 -1.12 -10.07
CA SER A 119 19.28 -1.47 -11.48
C SER A 119 20.65 -1.76 -12.06
N ALA A 120 21.64 -0.92 -11.74
CA ALA A 120 23.05 -1.14 -12.12
C ALA A 120 23.64 -2.43 -11.51
N ALA A 121 23.39 -2.72 -10.22
CA ALA A 121 23.87 -3.95 -9.59
C ALA A 121 23.14 -5.20 -10.11
N ILE A 122 21.85 -5.11 -10.46
CA ILE A 122 21.11 -6.22 -11.07
C ILE A 122 21.65 -6.50 -12.48
N GLU A 123 21.78 -5.50 -13.35
CA GLU A 123 22.35 -5.70 -14.69
C GLU A 123 23.78 -6.24 -14.60
N HIS A 124 24.63 -5.69 -13.72
CA HIS A 124 25.95 -6.25 -13.47
C HIS A 124 25.88 -7.72 -12.97
N ALA A 125 24.96 -8.07 -12.07
CA ALA A 125 24.82 -9.43 -11.55
C ALA A 125 24.23 -10.41 -12.57
N LEU A 126 23.44 -9.93 -13.55
CA LEU A 126 22.96 -10.68 -14.71
C LEU A 126 24.08 -10.91 -15.73
N VAL A 127 24.81 -9.85 -16.10
CA VAL A 127 25.92 -9.89 -17.07
C VAL A 127 27.11 -10.71 -16.56
N SER A 128 27.46 -10.58 -15.28
CA SER A 128 28.56 -11.34 -14.66
C SER A 128 28.25 -12.82 -14.35
N GLY A 129 27.03 -13.30 -14.64
CA GLY A 129 26.61 -14.67 -14.29
C GLY A 129 26.61 -14.94 -12.77
N THR A 130 26.52 -13.89 -11.95
CA THR A 130 26.37 -13.99 -10.48
C THR A 130 24.98 -14.52 -10.13
N ILE A 131 23.96 -14.09 -10.88
CA ILE A 131 22.60 -14.61 -10.81
C ILE A 131 22.51 -15.89 -11.66
N ARG A 132 22.35 -17.05 -11.00
CA ARG A 132 22.45 -18.39 -11.63
C ARG A 132 21.15 -19.18 -11.73
N SER A 133 20.23 -19.05 -10.78
CA SER A 133 18.95 -19.76 -10.85
C SER A 133 17.96 -19.03 -11.78
N ALA A 134 17.10 -19.78 -12.47
CA ALA A 134 16.02 -19.22 -13.29
C ALA A 134 15.13 -18.27 -12.47
N THR A 135 14.79 -18.63 -11.23
CA THR A 135 14.01 -17.81 -10.30
C THR A 135 14.69 -16.47 -9.98
N GLN A 136 15.99 -16.46 -9.64
CA GLN A 136 16.70 -15.20 -9.40
C GLN A 136 16.79 -14.36 -10.68
N ARG A 137 17.04 -14.99 -11.84
CA ARG A 137 17.11 -14.31 -13.15
C ARG A 137 15.77 -13.67 -13.50
N ALA A 138 14.67 -14.38 -13.31
CA ALA A 138 13.33 -13.87 -13.57
C ALA A 138 12.93 -12.73 -12.61
N ARG A 139 13.22 -12.86 -11.30
CA ARG A 139 13.00 -11.80 -10.30
C ARG A 139 13.83 -10.55 -10.61
N ALA A 140 15.06 -10.72 -11.07
CA ALA A 140 15.94 -9.63 -11.51
C ALA A 140 15.39 -8.91 -12.75
N LEU A 141 15.06 -9.66 -13.81
CA LEU A 141 14.47 -9.12 -15.04
C LEU A 141 13.14 -8.37 -14.77
N ALA A 142 12.27 -8.92 -13.91
CA ALA A 142 11.04 -8.24 -13.51
C ALA A 142 11.32 -6.93 -12.75
N THR A 143 12.32 -6.93 -11.86
CA THR A 143 12.74 -5.71 -11.13
C THR A 143 13.28 -4.62 -12.07
N LEU A 144 13.86 -5.00 -13.21
CA LEU A 144 14.34 -4.11 -14.27
C LEU A 144 13.25 -3.68 -15.28
N GLY A 145 12.00 -4.12 -15.11
CA GLY A 145 10.93 -3.89 -16.09
C GLY A 145 11.05 -4.73 -17.37
N ARG A 146 12.01 -5.66 -17.45
CA ARG A 146 12.22 -6.60 -18.57
C ARG A 146 11.22 -7.76 -18.49
N THR A 147 9.94 -7.41 -18.52
CA THR A 147 8.78 -8.24 -18.14
C THR A 147 8.57 -9.45 -19.04
N ALA A 148 8.75 -9.30 -20.35
CA ALA A 148 8.67 -10.41 -21.31
C ALA A 148 9.77 -11.46 -21.06
N GLU A 149 11.02 -11.05 -20.88
CA GLU A 149 12.11 -11.96 -20.53
C GLU A 149 11.89 -12.61 -19.15
N ALA A 150 11.39 -11.84 -18.18
CA ALA A 150 11.06 -12.34 -16.85
C ALA A 150 9.99 -13.44 -16.90
N ARG A 151 8.91 -13.28 -17.68
CA ARG A 151 7.91 -14.34 -17.90
C ARG A 151 8.50 -15.53 -18.64
N ALA A 152 9.32 -15.30 -19.67
CA ALA A 152 10.00 -16.37 -20.41
C ALA A 152 11.01 -17.18 -19.55
N GLN A 153 11.51 -16.62 -18.45
CA GLN A 153 12.24 -17.34 -17.41
C GLN A 153 11.30 -17.98 -16.37
N ALA A 154 10.19 -17.33 -16.02
CA ALA A 154 9.18 -17.86 -15.08
C ALA A 154 8.64 -19.22 -15.54
N LEU A 155 8.32 -19.34 -16.84
CA LEU A 155 7.80 -20.55 -17.49
C LEU A 155 8.84 -21.71 -17.55
N ARG A 156 10.04 -21.53 -16.99
CA ARG A 156 11.11 -22.54 -16.85
C ARG A 156 11.40 -22.87 -15.38
N ILE A 157 10.49 -22.52 -14.47
CA ILE A 157 10.57 -22.80 -13.04
C ILE A 157 9.53 -23.88 -12.72
N ASP A 158 10.01 -25.09 -12.42
CA ASP A 158 9.15 -26.24 -12.09
C ASP A 158 8.48 -26.13 -10.70
N ASP A 159 8.97 -25.21 -9.86
CA ASP A 159 8.38 -24.85 -8.58
C ASP A 159 7.25 -23.81 -8.80
N ASP A 160 6.00 -24.25 -8.74
CA ASP A 160 4.80 -23.41 -8.93
C ASP A 160 4.78 -22.18 -8.02
N ARG A 161 5.23 -22.29 -6.76
CA ARG A 161 5.26 -21.16 -5.83
C ARG A 161 6.25 -20.10 -6.28
N LEU A 162 7.44 -20.51 -6.72
CA LEU A 162 8.45 -19.61 -7.25
C LEU A 162 8.06 -19.04 -8.62
N ASN A 163 7.33 -19.79 -9.44
CA ASN A 163 6.70 -19.32 -10.68
C ASN A 163 5.64 -18.24 -10.41
N ILE A 164 4.67 -18.50 -9.54
CA ILE A 164 3.62 -17.55 -9.11
C ILE A 164 4.23 -16.25 -8.54
N ASP A 165 5.25 -16.38 -7.68
CA ASP A 165 6.01 -15.24 -7.13
C ASP A 165 6.76 -14.40 -8.18
N VAL A 166 7.01 -14.95 -9.37
CA VAL A 166 7.60 -14.25 -10.50
C VAL A 166 6.52 -13.65 -11.40
N LEU A 167 5.45 -14.39 -11.71
CA LEU A 167 4.33 -13.88 -12.53
C LEU A 167 3.67 -12.65 -11.90
N GLU A 168 3.42 -12.66 -10.59
CA GLU A 168 2.97 -11.45 -9.88
C GLU A 168 3.97 -10.29 -9.96
N ARG A 169 5.28 -10.56 -10.02
CA ARG A 169 6.30 -9.51 -10.20
C ARG A 169 6.34 -8.97 -11.63
N VAL A 170 6.05 -9.80 -12.63
CA VAL A 170 5.89 -9.39 -14.04
C VAL A 170 4.72 -8.44 -14.19
N GLU A 171 3.55 -8.82 -13.66
CA GLU A 171 2.36 -7.95 -13.55
C GLU A 171 2.70 -6.63 -12.84
N LYS A 172 3.23 -6.71 -11.62
CA LYS A 172 3.55 -5.54 -10.77
C LYS A 172 4.65 -4.64 -11.36
N ALA A 173 5.43 -5.15 -12.30
CA ALA A 173 6.42 -4.38 -13.07
C ALA A 173 5.80 -3.72 -14.32
N ARG A 174 4.98 -4.42 -15.10
CA ARG A 174 4.29 -3.86 -16.28
C ARG A 174 3.14 -2.93 -15.90
N GLY A 175 2.51 -3.14 -14.74
CA GLY A 175 1.29 -2.47 -14.30
C GLY A 175 -0.01 -3.21 -14.63
N ALA A 176 0.04 -4.24 -15.49
CA ALA A 176 -1.12 -4.97 -15.99
C ALA A 176 -0.74 -6.39 -16.48
N LEU A 177 -1.75 -7.24 -16.67
CA LEU A 177 -1.68 -8.52 -17.40
C LEU A 177 -2.59 -8.47 -18.62
N THR A 178 -2.32 -9.27 -19.66
CA THR A 178 -3.40 -9.62 -20.60
C THR A 178 -4.40 -10.57 -19.92
N SER A 179 -5.59 -10.76 -20.48
CA SER A 179 -6.57 -11.72 -19.94
C SER A 179 -5.97 -13.12 -19.77
N ASP A 180 -5.33 -13.65 -20.82
CA ASP A 180 -4.68 -14.97 -20.81
C ASP A 180 -3.60 -15.10 -19.72
N GLU A 181 -2.78 -14.06 -19.52
CA GLU A 181 -1.74 -14.05 -18.50
C GLU A 181 -2.33 -13.95 -17.07
N HIS A 182 -3.48 -13.28 -16.93
CA HIS A 182 -4.21 -13.20 -15.68
C HIS A 182 -4.86 -14.54 -15.32
N ASP A 183 -5.53 -15.19 -16.29
CA ASP A 183 -6.13 -16.49 -16.08
C ASP A 183 -5.09 -17.59 -15.86
N GLU A 184 -3.91 -17.53 -16.52
CA GLU A 184 -2.76 -18.39 -16.18
C GLU A 184 -2.36 -18.23 -14.71
N LEU A 185 -2.20 -16.98 -14.24
CA LEU A 185 -1.84 -16.69 -12.85
C LEU A 185 -2.91 -17.17 -11.86
N ILE A 186 -4.20 -17.00 -12.17
CA ILE A 186 -5.29 -17.53 -11.33
C ILE A 186 -5.27 -19.07 -11.30
N MET A 187 -5.16 -19.74 -12.45
CA MET A 187 -5.13 -21.21 -12.50
C MET A 187 -3.98 -21.78 -11.67
N ARG A 188 -2.78 -21.19 -11.76
CA ARG A 188 -1.62 -21.57 -10.94
C ARG A 188 -1.85 -21.30 -9.44
N LEU A 189 -2.34 -20.10 -9.08
CA LEU A 189 -2.66 -19.75 -7.69
C LEU A 189 -3.68 -20.72 -7.07
N VAL A 190 -4.73 -21.09 -7.81
CA VAL A 190 -5.77 -22.02 -7.38
C VAL A 190 -5.23 -23.45 -7.27
N GLY A 191 -4.47 -23.93 -8.25
CA GLY A 191 -3.81 -25.24 -8.20
C GLY A 191 -2.86 -25.37 -7.01
N TYR A 192 -2.03 -24.36 -6.78
CA TYR A 192 -1.12 -24.33 -5.63
C TYR A 192 -1.87 -24.26 -4.29
N ALA A 193 -2.86 -23.36 -4.16
CA ALA A 193 -3.66 -23.22 -2.93
C ALA A 193 -4.50 -24.46 -2.59
N THR A 194 -4.90 -25.24 -3.61
CA THR A 194 -5.63 -26.50 -3.45
C THR A 194 -4.72 -27.65 -3.02
N SER A 195 -3.53 -27.76 -3.64
CA SER A 195 -2.52 -28.78 -3.29
C SER A 195 -1.78 -28.51 -1.99
N HIS A 196 -1.68 -27.24 -1.56
CA HIS A 196 -0.99 -26.79 -0.35
C HIS A 196 -1.96 -26.09 0.62
N PRO A 197 -2.99 -26.78 1.17
CA PRO A 197 -4.05 -26.16 1.97
C PRO A 197 -3.57 -25.55 3.31
N GLY A 198 -2.33 -25.81 3.70
CA GLY A 198 -1.66 -25.19 4.85
C GLY A 198 -0.98 -23.84 4.54
N ASP A 199 -0.69 -23.50 3.27
CA ASP A 199 -0.07 -22.21 2.92
C ASP A 199 -1.14 -21.10 2.87
N GLN A 200 -1.36 -20.50 4.03
CA GLN A 200 -2.34 -19.43 4.24
C GLN A 200 -2.06 -18.18 3.39
N ALA A 201 -0.81 -17.92 3.02
CA ALA A 201 -0.45 -16.77 2.20
C ALA A 201 -0.85 -16.96 0.74
N HIS A 202 -0.62 -18.14 0.18
CA HIS A 202 -1.06 -18.46 -1.19
C HIS A 202 -2.57 -18.65 -1.29
N LYS A 203 -3.23 -19.22 -0.26
CA LYS A 203 -4.69 -19.23 -0.18
C LYS A 203 -5.28 -17.81 -0.17
N ALA A 204 -4.73 -16.90 0.65
CA ALA A 204 -5.17 -15.51 0.68
C ALA A 204 -4.99 -14.80 -0.68
N ARG A 205 -3.87 -15.02 -1.37
CA ARG A 205 -3.61 -14.51 -2.73
C ARG A 205 -4.60 -15.07 -3.75
N ALA A 206 -4.85 -16.38 -3.75
CA ALA A 206 -5.81 -17.02 -4.64
C ALA A 206 -7.25 -16.52 -4.41
N ILE A 207 -7.66 -16.40 -3.14
CA ILE A 207 -8.98 -15.87 -2.76
C ILE A 207 -9.15 -14.43 -3.22
N ALA A 208 -8.16 -13.56 -2.98
CA ALA A 208 -8.21 -12.15 -3.39
C ALA A 208 -8.37 -12.01 -4.92
N ARG A 209 -7.63 -12.80 -5.71
CA ARG A 209 -7.77 -12.80 -7.17
C ARG A 209 -9.11 -13.32 -7.65
N LEU A 210 -9.58 -14.45 -7.11
CA LEU A 210 -10.88 -15.00 -7.48
C LEU A 210 -12.03 -14.04 -7.13
N VAL A 211 -11.93 -13.31 -6.01
CA VAL A 211 -12.85 -12.21 -5.66
C VAL A 211 -12.77 -11.08 -6.67
N ALA A 212 -11.58 -10.61 -7.03
CA ALA A 212 -11.35 -9.50 -7.95
C ALA A 212 -11.82 -9.77 -9.40
N VAL A 213 -12.01 -11.05 -9.76
CA VAL A 213 -12.57 -11.46 -11.07
C VAL A 213 -13.99 -12.05 -10.97
N GLY A 214 -14.67 -11.87 -9.83
CA GLY A 214 -16.06 -12.29 -9.62
C GLY A 214 -16.30 -13.80 -9.45
N ARG A 215 -15.24 -14.63 -9.36
CA ARG A 215 -15.30 -16.10 -9.20
C ARG A 215 -15.55 -16.48 -7.72
N PHE A 216 -16.62 -15.94 -7.12
CA PHE A 216 -16.90 -16.02 -5.68
C PHE A 216 -17.08 -17.44 -5.14
N ASP A 217 -17.68 -18.36 -5.92
CA ASP A 217 -17.79 -19.77 -5.51
C ASP A 217 -16.44 -20.48 -5.43
N GLU A 218 -15.51 -20.12 -6.30
CA GLU A 218 -14.16 -20.69 -6.25
C GLU A 218 -13.38 -20.14 -5.05
N ALA A 219 -13.54 -18.85 -4.77
CA ALA A 219 -13.02 -18.24 -3.56
C ALA A 219 -13.59 -18.93 -2.30
N ARG A 220 -14.91 -19.24 -2.28
CA ARG A 220 -15.55 -20.02 -1.22
C ARG A 220 -14.94 -21.42 -1.06
N ARG A 221 -14.65 -22.13 -2.17
CA ARG A 221 -13.99 -23.45 -2.14
C ARG A 221 -12.60 -23.39 -1.48
N ILE A 222 -11.76 -22.42 -1.86
CA ILE A 222 -10.43 -22.24 -1.24
C ILE A 222 -10.54 -21.79 0.24
N ALA A 223 -11.56 -20.98 0.56
CA ALA A 223 -11.90 -20.55 1.93
C ALA A 223 -12.74 -21.57 2.74
N ALA A 224 -12.81 -22.84 2.30
CA ALA A 224 -13.57 -23.86 3.02
C ALA A 224 -12.91 -24.22 4.37
N GLY A 225 -11.58 -24.36 4.40
CA GLY A 225 -10.79 -24.63 5.61
C GLY A 225 -10.27 -23.36 6.33
N PRO A 226 -9.36 -23.52 7.30
CA PRO A 226 -8.75 -22.39 8.02
C PRO A 226 -8.18 -21.33 7.08
N CYS A 227 -8.44 -20.06 7.40
CA CYS A 227 -8.09 -18.87 6.64
C CYS A 227 -7.93 -17.65 7.59
N ASP A 228 -7.16 -16.66 7.15
CA ASP A 228 -7.11 -15.33 7.77
C ASP A 228 -8.52 -14.70 7.73
N PRO A 229 -9.07 -14.12 8.83
CA PRO A 229 -10.44 -13.60 8.85
C PRO A 229 -10.74 -12.53 7.78
N LEU A 230 -9.74 -11.75 7.36
CA LEU A 230 -9.85 -10.74 6.31
C LEU A 230 -9.86 -11.34 4.89
N HIS A 231 -9.54 -12.62 4.77
CA HIS A 231 -9.56 -13.41 3.53
C HIS A 231 -10.51 -14.62 3.66
N GLY A 232 -11.37 -14.63 4.69
CA GLY A 232 -12.32 -15.69 4.96
C GLY A 232 -13.68 -15.47 4.31
N ARG A 233 -14.62 -16.40 4.58
CA ARG A 233 -15.96 -16.40 3.97
C ARG A 233 -16.73 -15.08 4.13
N SER A 234 -16.54 -14.35 5.22
CA SER A 234 -17.16 -13.02 5.43
C SER A 234 -16.59 -11.93 4.50
N ALA A 235 -15.30 -11.96 4.17
CA ALA A 235 -14.70 -11.00 3.23
C ALA A 235 -15.14 -11.30 1.79
N ILE A 236 -15.21 -12.59 1.42
CA ILE A 236 -15.75 -13.02 0.12
C ILE A 236 -17.22 -12.60 -0.02
N ARG A 237 -18.06 -12.83 1.00
CA ARG A 237 -19.48 -12.44 0.97
C ARG A 237 -19.66 -10.92 0.96
N PHE A 238 -18.79 -10.14 1.61
CA PHE A 238 -18.79 -8.67 1.51
C PHE A 238 -18.54 -8.21 0.06
N ALA A 239 -17.51 -8.74 -0.62
CA ALA A 239 -17.20 -8.36 -1.99
C ALA A 239 -18.31 -8.79 -2.98
N GLU A 240 -18.81 -10.02 -2.82
CA GLU A 240 -19.93 -10.55 -3.59
C GLU A 240 -21.19 -9.69 -3.43
N LEU A 241 -21.60 -9.35 -2.21
CA LEU A 241 -22.73 -8.45 -1.96
C LEU A 241 -22.51 -7.06 -2.57
N THR A 242 -21.27 -6.56 -2.56
CA THR A 242 -20.93 -5.28 -3.19
C THR A 242 -21.06 -5.34 -4.71
N ALA A 243 -20.75 -6.48 -5.34
CA ALA A 243 -20.97 -6.73 -6.76
C ALA A 243 -22.45 -7.01 -7.12
N GLU A 244 -23.21 -7.66 -6.22
CA GLU A 244 -24.68 -7.79 -6.28
C GLU A 244 -25.43 -6.44 -6.12
N GLY A 245 -24.70 -5.33 -5.87
CA GLY A 245 -25.28 -4.00 -5.61
C GLY A 245 -26.07 -3.92 -4.31
N ARG A 246 -25.73 -4.75 -3.31
CA ARG A 246 -26.39 -4.87 -2.00
C ARG A 246 -25.51 -4.26 -0.93
N HIS A 247 -25.37 -2.95 -0.98
CA HIS A 247 -24.41 -2.19 -0.21
C HIS A 247 -24.77 -2.18 1.29
N SER A 248 -26.06 -2.24 1.67
CA SER A 248 -26.47 -2.40 3.07
C SER A 248 -26.13 -3.79 3.64
N ASP A 249 -26.42 -4.87 2.91
CA ASP A 249 -26.04 -6.25 3.30
C ASP A 249 -24.52 -6.42 3.36
N ALA A 250 -23.79 -5.80 2.42
CA ALA A 250 -22.34 -5.78 2.40
C ALA A 250 -21.80 -5.10 3.68
N ARG A 251 -22.31 -3.92 4.04
CA ARG A 251 -21.99 -3.24 5.30
C ARG A 251 -22.33 -4.10 6.52
N ALA A 252 -23.49 -4.75 6.56
CA ALA A 252 -23.85 -5.63 7.67
C ALA A 252 -22.86 -6.80 7.84
N THR A 253 -22.49 -7.45 6.73
CA THR A 253 -21.49 -8.54 6.67
C THR A 253 -20.12 -8.06 7.15
N LYS A 254 -19.70 -6.87 6.71
CA LYS A 254 -18.44 -6.23 7.07
C LYS A 254 -18.40 -5.78 8.53
N LEU A 255 -19.49 -5.22 9.05
CA LEU A 255 -19.65 -4.83 10.46
C LEU A 255 -19.59 -6.05 11.39
N ALA A 256 -20.20 -7.18 11.01
CA ALA A 256 -20.11 -8.43 11.77
C ALA A 256 -18.67 -9.02 11.79
N LEU A 257 -17.88 -8.81 10.73
CA LEU A 257 -16.44 -9.12 10.75
C LEU A 257 -15.64 -8.13 11.59
N ALA A 258 -15.96 -6.83 11.53
CA ALA A 258 -15.33 -5.80 12.33
C ALA A 258 -15.53 -6.03 13.84
N LYS A 259 -16.76 -6.29 14.29
CA LYS A 259 -17.10 -6.56 15.71
C LYS A 259 -16.23 -7.66 16.31
N ARG A 260 -16.18 -8.84 15.69
CA ARG A 260 -15.34 -9.98 16.11
C ARG A 260 -13.85 -9.62 16.25
N ILE A 261 -13.34 -8.75 15.37
CA ILE A 261 -11.93 -8.29 15.44
C ILE A 261 -11.73 -7.23 16.53
N ALA A 262 -12.65 -6.28 16.66
CA ALA A 262 -12.63 -5.22 17.68
C ALA A 262 -12.76 -5.77 19.11
N GLU A 263 -13.53 -6.84 19.29
CA GLU A 263 -13.68 -7.63 20.53
C GLU A 263 -12.40 -8.43 20.85
N THR A 264 -11.75 -8.99 19.82
CA THR A 264 -10.52 -9.82 19.96
C THR A 264 -9.28 -8.95 20.18
N THR A 265 -9.22 -8.33 21.36
CA THR A 265 -8.17 -7.40 21.77
C THR A 265 -6.76 -8.03 21.69
N PRO A 266 -5.82 -7.48 20.89
CA PRO A 266 -4.51 -8.08 20.66
C PRO A 266 -3.60 -8.03 21.89
N SER A 267 -2.70 -9.00 21.99
CA SER A 267 -1.63 -9.05 22.99
C SER A 267 -0.57 -7.98 22.73
N TRP A 268 0.13 -7.54 23.77
CA TRP A 268 1.29 -6.64 23.68
C TRP A 268 2.49 -7.24 22.92
N HIS A 269 2.39 -8.50 22.49
CA HIS A 269 3.38 -9.25 21.70
C HIS A 269 2.83 -9.70 20.33
N ASP A 270 1.59 -9.37 19.99
CA ASP A 270 1.07 -9.57 18.64
C ASP A 270 1.75 -8.62 17.63
N PRO A 271 1.88 -9.02 16.35
CA PRO A 271 2.51 -8.20 15.33
C PRO A 271 1.70 -6.92 15.07
N VAL A 272 2.38 -5.85 14.68
CA VAL A 272 1.77 -4.53 14.40
C VAL A 272 0.63 -4.57 13.38
N ARG A 273 0.64 -5.53 12.44
CA ARG A 273 -0.47 -5.84 11.54
C ARG A 273 -1.78 -6.05 12.32
N ARG A 274 -1.77 -6.91 13.35
CA ARG A 274 -2.96 -7.25 14.16
C ARG A 274 -3.44 -6.06 14.99
N HIS A 275 -2.53 -5.24 15.50
CA HIS A 275 -2.87 -3.98 16.18
C HIS A 275 -3.52 -2.97 15.22
N ALA A 276 -2.97 -2.80 14.01
CA ALA A 276 -3.55 -1.94 12.98
C ALA A 276 -4.91 -2.46 12.46
N GLU A 277 -5.14 -3.77 12.46
CA GLU A 277 -6.43 -4.39 12.13
C GLU A 277 -7.45 -4.20 13.24
N TRP A 278 -7.05 -4.37 14.50
CA TRP A 278 -7.90 -4.12 15.68
C TRP A 278 -8.34 -2.65 15.78
N ILE A 279 -7.46 -1.69 15.50
CA ILE A 279 -7.79 -0.26 15.54
C ILE A 279 -8.75 0.13 14.41
N ARG A 280 -8.51 -0.31 13.16
CA ARG A 280 -9.44 -0.11 12.04
C ARG A 280 -10.81 -0.75 12.29
N ALA A 281 -10.83 -1.98 12.80
CA ALA A 281 -12.06 -2.67 13.17
C ALA A 281 -12.80 -1.93 14.29
N SER A 282 -12.05 -1.35 15.24
CA SER A 282 -12.64 -0.51 16.30
C SER A 282 -13.26 0.76 15.71
N SER A 283 -12.57 1.47 14.80
CA SER A 283 -13.12 2.66 14.14
C SER A 283 -14.42 2.36 13.39
N TYR A 284 -14.45 1.24 12.66
CA TYR A 284 -15.62 0.82 11.89
C TYR A 284 -16.83 0.39 12.74
N VAL A 285 -16.62 0.04 14.01
CA VAL A 285 -17.69 -0.42 14.93
C VAL A 285 -18.13 0.65 15.92
N HIS A 286 -17.18 1.48 16.37
CA HIS A 286 -17.31 2.38 17.52
C HIS A 286 -17.08 3.87 17.17
N GLY A 287 -16.62 4.17 15.95
CA GLY A 287 -16.17 5.50 15.55
C GLY A 287 -14.72 5.80 15.93
N GLU A 288 -14.19 6.86 15.30
CA GLU A 288 -12.80 7.27 15.37
C GLU A 288 -12.35 7.71 16.78
N GLU A 289 -13.22 8.31 17.61
CA GLU A 289 -12.91 8.64 19.01
C GLU A 289 -12.50 7.41 19.83
N GLU A 290 -13.33 6.35 19.83
CA GLU A 290 -13.03 5.14 20.61
C GLU A 290 -11.81 4.41 20.04
N ALA A 291 -11.61 4.45 18.72
CA ALA A 291 -10.41 3.94 18.07
C ALA A 291 -9.15 4.73 18.50
N LEU A 292 -9.22 6.05 18.63
CA LEU A 292 -8.14 6.89 19.15
C LEU A 292 -7.86 6.64 20.63
N GLU A 293 -8.88 6.40 21.44
CA GLU A 293 -8.70 6.03 22.84
C GLU A 293 -8.02 4.67 22.96
N ARG A 294 -8.54 3.64 22.28
CA ARG A 294 -7.94 2.30 22.20
C ARG A 294 -6.48 2.34 21.72
N LEU A 295 -6.18 3.14 20.69
CA LEU A 295 -4.83 3.37 20.16
C LEU A 295 -3.89 4.06 21.16
N GLN A 296 -4.42 4.85 22.09
CA GLN A 296 -3.66 5.49 23.17
C GLN A 296 -3.45 4.55 24.36
N GLN A 297 -4.50 3.89 24.84
CA GLN A 297 -4.46 2.95 25.96
C GLN A 297 -3.58 1.72 25.68
N ARG A 298 -3.61 1.17 24.46
CA ARG A 298 -3.00 -0.14 24.15
C ARG A 298 -2.17 -0.12 22.87
N TRP A 299 -0.85 -0.25 23.01
CA TRP A 299 0.09 -0.44 21.90
C TRP A 299 1.36 -1.20 22.32
N ILE A 300 1.98 -1.90 21.37
CA ILE A 300 3.16 -2.78 21.54
C ILE A 300 4.22 -2.21 22.51
N VAL A 301 4.53 -2.99 23.56
CA VAL A 301 5.51 -2.59 24.59
C VAL A 301 6.93 -2.71 24.04
N GLY A 302 7.65 -1.58 24.00
CA GLY A 302 8.99 -1.52 23.41
C GLY A 302 8.97 -1.52 21.88
N ALA A 303 7.89 -1.03 21.26
CA ALA A 303 7.74 -0.86 19.82
C ALA A 303 8.98 -0.26 19.13
N SER A 304 9.38 -0.88 18.02
CA SER A 304 10.47 -0.45 17.12
C SER A 304 10.18 0.91 16.44
N ALA A 305 11.17 1.47 15.73
CA ALA A 305 11.00 2.73 15.00
C ALA A 305 9.82 2.68 13.99
N TYR A 306 9.74 1.60 13.22
CA TYR A 306 8.64 1.31 12.31
C TYR A 306 7.28 1.22 13.02
N GLU A 307 7.19 0.46 14.13
CA GLU A 307 5.92 0.29 14.84
C GLU A 307 5.45 1.58 15.53
N ARG A 308 6.38 2.46 15.93
CA ARG A 308 6.06 3.82 16.39
C ARG A 308 5.59 4.71 15.24
N LEU A 309 6.13 4.55 14.03
CA LEU A 309 5.71 5.28 12.84
C LEU A 309 4.31 4.85 12.37
N VAL A 310 4.00 3.56 12.38
CA VAL A 310 2.64 3.03 12.12
C VAL A 310 1.63 3.57 13.16
N ARG A 311 1.99 3.60 14.46
CA ARG A 311 1.13 4.21 15.49
C ARG A 311 0.86 5.69 15.22
N ARG A 312 1.88 6.43 14.77
CA ARG A 312 1.74 7.85 14.38
C ARG A 312 0.86 8.03 13.14
N LYS A 313 0.97 7.15 12.13
CA LYS A 313 0.13 7.19 10.93
C LYS A 313 -1.34 6.96 11.27
N LEU A 314 -1.65 5.85 11.95
CA LEU A 314 -3.02 5.52 12.35
C LEU A 314 -3.66 6.64 13.20
N ARG A 315 -2.90 7.26 14.11
CA ARG A 315 -3.37 8.41 14.89
C ARG A 315 -3.68 9.63 14.01
N ALA A 316 -2.86 9.91 13.01
CA ALA A 316 -3.07 11.02 12.08
C ALA A 316 -4.29 10.79 11.16
N ASP A 317 -4.49 9.56 10.69
CA ASP A 317 -5.62 9.16 9.85
C ASP A 317 -6.95 9.27 10.59
N LEU A 318 -6.98 8.82 11.86
CA LEU A 318 -8.14 8.93 12.74
C LEU A 318 -8.44 10.39 13.12
N GLU A 319 -7.43 11.20 13.49
CA GLU A 319 -7.65 12.63 13.80
C GLU A 319 -8.12 13.41 12.56
N LEU A 320 -7.60 13.13 11.35
CA LEU A 320 -8.12 13.70 10.11
C LEU A 320 -9.57 13.28 9.83
N SER A 321 -9.90 12.01 10.06
CA SER A 321 -11.27 11.47 9.91
C SER A 321 -12.28 12.14 10.87
N LEU A 322 -11.79 12.81 11.92
CA LEU A 322 -12.54 13.65 12.87
C LEU A 322 -12.44 15.15 12.58
N GLY A 323 -11.95 15.55 11.41
CA GLY A 323 -11.80 16.96 11.04
C GLY A 323 -10.64 17.69 11.72
N ARG A 324 -9.62 16.98 12.20
CA ARG A 324 -8.47 17.54 12.96
C ARG A 324 -7.16 17.30 12.18
N PRO A 325 -6.86 18.13 11.16
CA PRO A 325 -5.80 17.85 10.18
C PRO A 325 -4.37 18.03 10.73
N GLU A 326 -4.19 18.59 11.94
CA GLU A 326 -2.90 19.00 12.49
C GLU A 326 -1.89 17.85 12.58
N ARG A 327 -2.36 16.65 12.97
CA ARG A 327 -1.52 15.44 13.03
C ARG A 327 -1.16 14.93 11.65
N HIS A 328 -2.05 15.08 10.67
CA HIS A 328 -1.80 14.65 9.30
C HIS A 328 -0.77 15.54 8.62
N VAL A 329 -0.92 16.87 8.71
CA VAL A 329 0.10 17.83 8.29
C VAL A 329 1.44 17.56 8.98
N SER A 330 1.44 17.39 10.31
CA SER A 330 2.65 17.08 11.09
C SER A 330 3.29 15.74 10.71
N PHE A 331 2.50 14.74 10.32
CA PHE A 331 2.98 13.46 9.82
C PHE A 331 3.61 13.60 8.43
N ARG A 332 2.96 14.32 7.50
CA ARG A 332 3.49 14.63 6.17
C ARG A 332 4.84 15.33 6.25
N THR A 333 4.99 16.36 7.08
CA THR A 333 6.29 17.05 7.24
C THR A 333 7.38 16.13 7.80
N CYS A 334 7.03 15.09 8.55
CA CYS A 334 7.99 14.04 8.96
C CYS A 334 8.34 13.02 7.85
N LEU A 335 7.64 13.04 6.72
CA LEU A 335 7.96 12.27 5.50
C LEU A 335 8.53 13.15 4.37
N GLU A 336 8.70 14.45 4.56
CA GLU A 336 9.03 15.43 3.51
C GLU A 336 10.54 15.59 3.25
N SER A 337 11.39 15.17 4.19
CA SER A 337 12.86 15.26 4.21
C SER A 337 13.58 14.34 3.20
N ALA A 338 12.93 14.06 2.08
CA ALA A 338 12.83 12.71 1.54
C ALA A 338 12.76 12.69 0.00
N THR A 339 11.76 13.35 -0.56
CA THR A 339 11.55 13.58 -2.00
C THR A 339 11.35 15.08 -2.26
N PRO A 340 12.27 15.95 -1.80
CA PRO A 340 11.95 17.35 -1.50
C PRO A 340 11.50 18.19 -2.70
N ARG A 341 11.91 17.89 -3.94
CA ARG A 341 11.55 18.72 -5.11
C ARG A 341 10.08 18.59 -5.53
N PRO A 342 9.53 17.38 -5.81
CA PRO A 342 8.10 17.24 -6.03
C PRO A 342 7.26 17.60 -4.80
N GLU A 343 7.70 17.28 -3.58
CA GLU A 343 6.95 17.64 -2.36
C GLU A 343 6.83 19.15 -2.18
N HIS A 344 7.92 19.91 -2.38
CA HIS A 344 7.90 21.37 -2.32
C HIS A 344 6.94 21.96 -3.37
N ARG A 345 6.99 21.45 -4.61
CA ARG A 345 6.09 21.90 -5.69
C ARG A 345 4.62 21.64 -5.39
N PHE A 346 4.29 20.47 -4.85
CA PHE A 346 2.92 20.20 -4.41
C PHE A 346 2.51 21.12 -3.24
N GLY A 347 3.45 21.45 -2.36
CA GLY A 347 3.28 22.50 -1.34
C GLY A 347 3.00 23.89 -1.92
N GLU A 348 3.76 24.33 -2.93
CA GLU A 348 3.57 25.61 -3.64
C GLU A 348 2.19 25.72 -4.32
N LEU A 349 1.68 24.58 -4.83
CA LEU A 349 0.39 24.49 -5.51
C LEU A 349 -0.82 24.39 -4.56
N ILE A 350 -0.66 23.86 -3.34
CA ILE A 350 -1.79 23.58 -2.44
C ILE A 350 -1.82 24.48 -1.19
N THR A 351 -0.68 24.91 -0.65
CA THR A 351 -0.63 25.62 0.64
C THR A 351 -1.27 27.01 0.54
N GLY A 352 -2.31 27.25 1.34
CA GLY A 352 -3.03 28.53 1.36
C GLY A 352 -3.82 28.85 0.08
N ARG A 353 -4.13 27.84 -0.75
CA ARG A 353 -4.84 28.00 -2.03
C ARG A 353 -6.31 27.57 -1.96
N ASN A 354 -7.14 28.11 -2.85
CA ASN A 354 -8.48 27.63 -3.16
C ASN A 354 -8.38 26.42 -4.12
N VAL A 355 -8.71 25.23 -3.63
CA VAL A 355 -8.49 23.97 -4.35
C VAL A 355 -9.81 23.38 -4.84
N LEU A 356 -10.02 23.35 -6.16
CA LEU A 356 -11.17 22.68 -6.77
C LEU A 356 -10.85 21.21 -7.04
N VAL A 357 -11.52 20.29 -6.36
CA VAL A 357 -11.37 18.84 -6.55
C VAL A 357 -12.48 18.33 -7.47
N VAL A 358 -12.11 17.94 -8.70
CA VAL A 358 -13.02 17.48 -9.75
C VAL A 358 -12.90 15.97 -9.94
N GLY A 359 -13.93 15.22 -9.53
CA GLY A 359 -14.01 13.78 -9.72
C GLY A 359 -14.26 13.31 -11.17
N PRO A 360 -14.36 11.99 -11.40
CA PRO A 360 -14.50 11.46 -12.76
C PRO A 360 -15.93 11.50 -13.34
N THR A 361 -16.98 11.84 -12.59
CA THR A 361 -18.38 11.76 -13.06
C THR A 361 -18.77 12.97 -13.94
N GLU A 362 -19.52 12.70 -15.02
CA GLU A 362 -19.98 13.71 -15.99
C GLU A 362 -21.28 14.42 -15.59
N THR A 363 -22.11 13.82 -14.71
CA THR A 363 -23.47 14.29 -14.38
C THR A 363 -23.50 15.68 -13.73
N ARG A 364 -22.39 16.09 -13.11
CA ARG A 364 -22.06 17.49 -12.81
C ARG A 364 -20.63 17.78 -13.24
N ARG A 365 -20.50 18.60 -14.28
CA ARG A 365 -19.26 19.32 -14.59
C ARG A 365 -19.14 20.54 -13.66
N PRO A 366 -17.92 21.04 -13.37
CA PRO A 366 -17.77 22.30 -12.65
C PRO A 366 -18.39 23.46 -13.43
N THR A 367 -18.87 24.48 -12.73
CA THR A 367 -19.29 25.75 -13.36
C THR A 367 -18.08 26.61 -13.73
N ASP A 368 -18.27 27.57 -14.62
CA ASP A 368 -17.23 28.55 -14.96
C ASP A 368 -16.79 29.34 -13.72
N GLU A 369 -17.73 29.69 -12.83
CA GLU A 369 -17.45 30.31 -11.52
C GLU A 369 -16.62 29.41 -10.59
N GLU A 370 -16.92 28.11 -10.52
CA GLU A 370 -16.12 27.14 -9.74
C GLU A 370 -14.67 27.04 -10.28
N TYR A 371 -14.46 27.22 -11.58
CA TYR A 371 -13.13 27.28 -12.20
C TYR A 371 -12.43 28.63 -11.99
N GLU A 372 -13.12 29.75 -12.12
CA GLU A 372 -12.56 31.11 -11.93
C GLU A 372 -12.13 31.38 -10.48
N GLN A 373 -12.79 30.76 -9.50
CA GLN A 373 -12.45 30.88 -8.07
C GLN A 373 -11.29 29.96 -7.64
N ALA A 374 -10.84 29.03 -8.49
CA ALA A 374 -9.84 28.03 -8.16
C ALA A 374 -8.41 28.50 -8.47
N ASP A 375 -7.54 28.54 -7.45
CA ASP A 375 -6.10 28.71 -7.61
C ASP A 375 -5.47 27.50 -8.34
N VAL A 376 -5.95 26.30 -8.03
CA VAL A 376 -5.46 25.01 -8.55
C VAL A 376 -6.61 24.02 -8.66
N ILE A 377 -6.63 23.29 -9.78
CA ILE A 377 -7.61 22.22 -10.06
C ILE A 377 -6.95 20.86 -9.78
N VAL A 378 -7.61 20.00 -9.02
CA VAL A 378 -7.11 18.66 -8.67
C VAL A 378 -8.11 17.61 -9.14
N THR A 379 -7.68 16.62 -9.92
CA THR A 379 -8.62 15.71 -10.60
C THR A 379 -8.04 14.32 -10.84
N THR A 380 -8.90 13.37 -11.20
CA THR A 380 -8.51 12.05 -11.75
C THR A 380 -8.41 12.05 -13.27
N ARG A 381 -8.84 13.12 -13.95
CA ARG A 381 -8.77 13.28 -15.41
C ARG A 381 -7.42 13.89 -15.81
N ARG A 382 -6.96 13.64 -17.04
CA ARG A 382 -5.79 14.36 -17.59
C ARG A 382 -6.22 15.69 -18.19
N ARG A 383 -5.31 16.65 -18.39
CA ARG A 383 -5.64 17.98 -18.95
C ARG A 383 -6.43 17.90 -20.26
N GLU A 384 -6.07 16.98 -21.15
CA GLU A 384 -6.72 16.78 -22.45
C GLU A 384 -8.18 16.33 -22.35
N THR A 385 -8.59 15.79 -21.19
CA THR A 385 -9.95 15.29 -20.91
C THR A 385 -10.65 16.00 -19.75
N ALA A 386 -9.97 16.93 -19.08
CA ALA A 386 -10.53 17.84 -18.09
C ALA A 386 -11.29 19.01 -18.75
N GLY A 387 -10.94 19.38 -19.99
CA GLY A 387 -11.65 20.40 -20.77
C GLY A 387 -11.49 21.85 -20.26
N THR A 388 -10.59 22.07 -19.31
CA THR A 388 -10.36 23.36 -18.63
C THR A 388 -9.77 24.40 -19.58
N ALA A 389 -10.46 25.52 -19.75
CA ALA A 389 -9.88 26.72 -20.34
C ALA A 389 -8.84 27.39 -19.39
N THR A 390 -8.20 28.45 -19.89
CA THR A 390 -7.54 29.52 -19.09
C THR A 390 -6.64 29.08 -17.92
N GLY A 391 -5.39 28.70 -18.23
CA GLY A 391 -4.21 29.01 -17.40
C GLY A 391 -3.99 28.30 -16.06
N THR A 392 -5.04 27.88 -15.35
CA THR A 392 -4.94 27.32 -13.99
C THR A 392 -4.07 26.05 -13.97
N PRO A 393 -3.16 25.89 -12.98
CA PRO A 393 -2.40 24.66 -12.80
C PRO A 393 -3.30 23.47 -12.47
N ILE A 394 -3.02 22.32 -13.08
CA ILE A 394 -3.74 21.06 -12.87
C ILE A 394 -2.85 20.06 -12.15
N VAL A 395 -3.39 19.50 -11.06
CA VAL A 395 -2.79 18.40 -10.30
C VAL A 395 -3.60 17.13 -10.57
N PHE A 396 -3.16 16.30 -11.50
CA PHE A 396 -3.92 15.12 -11.92
C PHE A 396 -3.36 13.81 -11.32
N TYR A 397 -4.26 12.99 -10.77
CA TYR A 397 -3.94 11.75 -10.08
C TYR A 397 -4.10 10.55 -11.02
N VAL A 398 -3.03 9.77 -11.16
CA VAL A 398 -3.00 8.58 -12.03
C VAL A 398 -2.76 7.29 -11.23
N ALA A 399 -3.31 6.19 -11.73
CA ALA A 399 -2.81 4.86 -11.40
C ALA A 399 -1.38 4.71 -11.93
N ASP A 400 -0.48 4.06 -11.19
CA ASP A 400 0.92 3.95 -11.61
C ASP A 400 1.12 2.96 -12.78
N SER A 401 0.19 2.02 -12.96
CA SER A 401 0.07 1.19 -14.16
C SER A 401 -0.08 2.06 -15.40
N SER A 402 -1.09 2.93 -15.38
CA SER A 402 -1.44 3.89 -16.42
C SER A 402 -0.31 4.91 -16.62
N ALA A 403 0.36 5.34 -15.54
CA ALA A 403 1.55 6.17 -15.61
C ALA A 403 2.72 5.50 -16.36
N ARG A 404 2.99 4.22 -16.08
CA ARG A 404 4.08 3.45 -16.73
C ARG A 404 3.75 3.13 -18.19
N LEU A 405 2.53 2.67 -18.45
CA LEU A 405 2.10 2.19 -19.76
C LEU A 405 1.97 3.33 -20.78
N ASP A 406 1.55 4.53 -20.35
CA ASP A 406 1.42 5.71 -21.22
C ASP A 406 2.32 6.88 -20.80
N ARG A 407 3.53 6.53 -20.36
CA ARG A 407 4.59 7.49 -20.04
C ARG A 407 4.79 8.54 -21.13
N THR A 408 4.74 8.14 -22.40
CA THR A 408 5.07 9.02 -23.54
C THR A 408 3.99 10.07 -23.85
N ALA A 409 2.71 9.85 -23.52
CA ALA A 409 1.73 10.94 -23.53
C ALA A 409 1.94 11.86 -22.32
N LEU A 410 2.18 11.30 -21.15
CA LEU A 410 2.33 12.04 -19.90
C LEU A 410 3.56 12.95 -19.88
N ASP A 411 4.71 12.48 -20.38
CA ASP A 411 5.93 13.29 -20.59
C ASP A 411 5.66 14.46 -21.55
N ARG A 412 4.88 14.27 -22.61
CA ARG A 412 4.50 15.36 -23.55
C ARG A 412 3.55 16.36 -22.89
N SER A 413 2.54 15.88 -22.17
CA SER A 413 1.54 16.71 -21.47
C SER A 413 2.22 17.63 -20.43
N LEU A 414 3.07 17.07 -19.57
CA LEU A 414 3.81 17.83 -18.56
C LEU A 414 4.86 18.78 -19.18
N THR A 415 5.38 18.48 -20.37
CA THR A 415 6.28 19.38 -21.12
C THR A 415 5.51 20.57 -21.72
N ALA A 416 4.30 20.34 -22.24
CA ALA A 416 3.43 21.39 -22.77
C ALA A 416 2.85 22.30 -21.67
N HIS A 417 2.66 21.75 -20.47
CA HIS A 417 2.08 22.44 -19.31
C HIS A 417 3.07 22.46 -18.14
N PRO A 418 4.09 23.34 -18.15
CA PRO A 418 5.20 23.33 -17.19
C PRO A 418 4.79 23.69 -15.75
N ASP A 419 3.55 24.13 -15.53
CA ASP A 419 2.94 24.48 -14.25
C ASP A 419 2.03 23.36 -13.69
N ASP A 420 1.67 22.36 -14.50
CA ASP A 420 0.92 21.19 -14.07
C ASP A 420 1.75 20.22 -13.24
N MET A 421 1.06 19.27 -12.60
CA MET A 421 1.66 18.22 -11.80
C MET A 421 0.90 16.89 -11.93
N MET A 422 1.63 15.79 -12.07
CA MET A 422 1.10 14.44 -12.00
C MET A 422 1.35 13.86 -10.61
N VAL A 423 0.33 13.26 -10.00
CA VAL A 423 0.45 12.51 -8.74
C VAL A 423 0.24 11.03 -8.99
N VAL A 424 1.25 10.23 -8.67
CA VAL A 424 1.28 8.77 -8.85
C VAL A 424 0.99 8.09 -7.52
N ARG A 425 0.05 7.15 -7.50
CA ARG A 425 -0.35 6.46 -6.27
C ARG A 425 0.73 5.48 -5.74
N PRO A 426 1.05 5.49 -4.44
CA PRO A 426 2.08 4.64 -3.84
C PRO A 426 1.68 3.17 -3.71
N SER A 427 0.38 2.89 -3.79
CA SER A 427 -0.22 1.58 -3.54
C SER A 427 0.36 0.45 -4.41
N MET A 428 0.78 0.78 -5.63
CA MET A 428 1.13 -0.18 -6.68
C MET A 428 2.59 -0.04 -7.18
N LEU A 429 3.37 0.88 -6.59
CA LEU A 429 4.81 1.07 -6.85
C LEU A 429 5.67 -0.11 -6.36
N ASN A 430 5.71 -1.16 -7.17
CA ASN A 430 6.54 -2.35 -7.00
C ASN A 430 7.89 -2.27 -7.72
N GLY A 431 8.26 -1.06 -8.14
CA GLY A 431 9.49 -0.77 -8.85
C GLY A 431 9.70 0.75 -8.87
N PRO A 432 10.86 1.25 -8.45
CA PRO A 432 11.16 2.67 -8.52
C PRO A 432 11.62 3.03 -9.94
N THR A 433 10.85 3.87 -10.63
CA THR A 433 11.28 4.37 -11.94
C THR A 433 12.19 5.58 -11.75
N GLU A 434 13.30 5.64 -12.48
CA GLU A 434 14.16 6.82 -12.51
C GLU A 434 13.41 8.05 -13.06
N TRP A 435 12.39 7.81 -13.88
CA TRP A 435 11.45 8.79 -14.39
C TRP A 435 10.72 9.57 -13.29
N PHE A 436 10.08 8.88 -12.33
CA PHE A 436 9.41 9.54 -11.19
C PHE A 436 10.40 10.31 -10.30
N MET A 437 11.66 9.88 -10.23
CA MET A 437 12.70 10.53 -9.42
C MET A 437 13.33 11.76 -10.11
N GLY A 438 13.35 11.78 -11.45
CA GLY A 438 13.97 12.86 -12.23
C GLY A 438 13.03 14.04 -12.54
N HIS A 439 11.72 13.80 -12.60
CA HIS A 439 10.78 14.81 -13.11
C HIS A 439 10.18 15.68 -12.00
N ARG A 440 10.46 17.00 -12.02
CA ARG A 440 9.99 17.96 -10.99
C ARG A 440 8.46 18.03 -10.85
N GLN A 441 7.73 17.69 -11.91
CA GLN A 441 6.27 17.71 -11.99
C GLN A 441 5.63 16.34 -11.70
N ILE A 442 6.39 15.31 -11.34
CA ILE A 442 5.83 14.01 -10.96
C ILE A 442 6.10 13.78 -9.48
N ARG A 443 5.02 13.65 -8.70
CA ARG A 443 5.07 13.30 -7.27
C ARG A 443 4.53 11.90 -7.07
N VAL A 444 5.20 11.12 -6.24
CA VAL A 444 4.60 9.92 -5.66
C VAL A 444 3.88 10.36 -4.39
N MET A 445 2.56 10.18 -4.32
CA MET A 445 1.78 10.50 -3.12
C MET A 445 2.40 9.76 -1.90
N PRO A 446 2.77 10.46 -0.82
CA PRO A 446 3.66 9.92 0.22
C PRO A 446 2.96 8.93 1.17
N THR A 447 1.63 8.96 1.25
CA THR A 447 0.85 8.03 2.06
C THR A 447 -0.62 8.03 1.66
N GLU A 448 -1.31 6.90 1.82
CA GLU A 448 -2.77 6.75 1.69
C GLU A 448 -3.39 6.55 3.08
N ASP A 449 -4.67 6.90 3.25
CA ASP A 449 -5.44 6.61 4.47
C ASP A 449 -5.33 5.12 4.88
N GLN A 450 -5.01 4.87 6.15
CA GLN A 450 -4.96 3.55 6.76
C GLN A 450 -6.10 3.32 7.78
N ASN A 451 -7.12 4.18 7.85
CA ASN A 451 -8.32 3.97 8.67
C ASN A 451 -9.32 2.97 8.01
N THR A 452 -9.30 2.82 6.67
CA THR A 452 -10.22 1.92 5.95
C THR A 452 -10.12 0.46 6.43
N PHE A 453 -11.19 -0.05 7.04
CA PHE A 453 -11.34 -1.46 7.41
C PHE A 453 -11.92 -2.25 6.23
N ILE A 454 -11.10 -3.02 5.49
CA ILE A 454 -11.52 -3.85 4.33
C ILE A 454 -12.10 -3.05 3.16
N GLY A 455 -11.56 -3.23 1.96
CA GLY A 455 -11.81 -2.35 0.82
C GLY A 455 -10.75 -1.26 0.72
N THR A 456 -10.92 -0.34 -0.23
CA THR A 456 -10.04 0.82 -0.35
C THR A 456 -10.83 2.08 -0.66
N ARG A 457 -10.34 3.24 -0.18
CA ARG A 457 -10.85 4.56 -0.55
C ARG A 457 -11.11 4.69 -2.05
N PHE A 458 -12.14 5.40 -2.46
CA PHE A 458 -12.28 5.86 -3.84
C PHE A 458 -11.27 6.98 -4.14
N ALA A 459 -11.09 7.32 -5.43
CA ALA A 459 -10.01 8.19 -5.88
C ALA A 459 -10.09 9.61 -5.28
N VAL A 460 -11.28 10.20 -5.20
CA VAL A 460 -11.48 11.56 -4.66
C VAL A 460 -11.22 11.63 -3.15
N GLN A 461 -11.56 10.59 -2.39
CA GLN A 461 -11.24 10.49 -0.96
C GLN A 461 -9.73 10.40 -0.72
N ARG A 462 -8.96 9.78 -1.63
CA ARG A 462 -7.49 9.84 -1.60
C ARG A 462 -6.96 11.24 -1.91
N ILE A 463 -7.55 11.93 -2.89
CA ILE A 463 -7.18 13.32 -3.23
C ILE A 463 -7.41 14.24 -2.03
N LEU A 464 -8.60 14.19 -1.41
CA LEU A 464 -8.92 14.94 -0.20
C LEU A 464 -7.95 14.65 0.94
N PHE A 465 -7.66 13.37 1.16
CA PHE A 465 -6.68 12.93 2.14
C PHE A 465 -5.29 13.54 1.90
N ASP A 466 -4.79 13.56 0.66
CA ASP A 466 -3.47 14.11 0.35
C ASP A 466 -3.44 15.66 0.42
N VAL A 467 -4.42 16.32 -0.21
CA VAL A 467 -4.56 17.80 -0.26
C VAL A 467 -4.61 18.41 1.14
N LEU A 468 -5.39 17.84 2.05
CA LEU A 468 -5.51 18.35 3.43
C LEU A 468 -4.21 18.24 4.25
N ALA A 469 -3.21 17.48 3.79
CA ALA A 469 -1.88 17.45 4.41
C ALA A 469 -1.07 18.75 4.18
N TYR A 470 -1.53 19.66 3.32
CA TYR A 470 -0.81 20.88 2.90
C TYR A 470 -1.48 22.20 3.33
N ARG A 471 -2.59 22.15 4.07
CA ARG A 471 -3.34 23.35 4.52
C ARG A 471 -3.73 24.29 3.37
N PRO A 472 -4.61 23.86 2.45
CA PRO A 472 -5.30 24.78 1.56
C PRO A 472 -6.10 25.82 2.33
N ALA A 473 -6.44 26.94 1.69
CA ALA A 473 -7.35 27.95 2.24
C ALA A 473 -8.81 27.48 2.18
N ALA A 474 -9.18 26.83 1.07
CA ALA A 474 -10.47 26.18 0.87
C ALA A 474 -10.32 24.94 -0.01
N VAL A 475 -11.23 23.97 0.14
CA VAL A 475 -11.34 22.81 -0.76
C VAL A 475 -12.80 22.64 -1.16
N THR A 476 -13.10 22.70 -2.46
CA THR A 476 -14.46 22.50 -2.99
C THR A 476 -14.48 21.22 -3.82
N VAL A 477 -15.45 20.33 -3.58
CA VAL A 477 -15.57 19.05 -4.27
C VAL A 477 -16.74 19.04 -5.24
N THR A 478 -16.46 18.67 -6.49
CA THR A 478 -17.42 18.53 -7.59
C THR A 478 -17.08 17.31 -8.46
N GLY A 479 -17.90 16.96 -9.46
CA GLY A 479 -17.66 15.80 -10.34
C GLY A 479 -17.73 14.43 -9.65
N ILE A 480 -18.43 14.31 -8.52
CA ILE A 480 -18.75 13.04 -7.85
C ILE A 480 -20.24 12.92 -7.56
N ASP A 481 -20.72 11.67 -7.48
CA ASP A 481 -22.11 11.30 -7.21
C ASP A 481 -22.23 10.17 -6.16
N PHE A 482 -21.10 9.76 -5.56
CA PHE A 482 -21.00 8.60 -4.67
C PHE A 482 -21.62 7.29 -5.22
N PHE A 483 -21.52 7.06 -6.54
CA PHE A 483 -22.06 5.91 -7.30
C PHE A 483 -23.60 5.86 -7.42
N VAL A 484 -24.31 6.93 -7.03
CA VAL A 484 -25.78 7.01 -7.07
C VAL A 484 -26.32 7.16 -8.51
N GLY A 485 -25.55 7.76 -9.42
CA GLY A 485 -25.92 8.02 -10.80
C GLY A 485 -26.04 6.76 -11.67
N ALA A 486 -26.83 6.86 -12.74
CA ALA A 486 -27.05 5.78 -13.71
C ALA A 486 -25.73 5.39 -14.41
N ASP A 487 -25.04 6.39 -14.96
CA ASP A 487 -23.67 6.26 -15.46
C ASP A 487 -22.70 6.20 -14.28
N LYS A 488 -22.29 4.98 -13.91
CA LYS A 488 -21.10 4.79 -13.05
C LYS A 488 -19.90 5.44 -13.73
N TYR A 489 -18.85 5.79 -12.96
CA TYR A 489 -17.64 6.52 -13.38
C TYR A 489 -16.89 6.05 -14.67
N LEU A 490 -17.32 4.98 -15.34
CA LEU A 490 -16.76 4.47 -16.59
C LEU A 490 -16.50 5.56 -17.66
N PRO A 491 -17.39 6.52 -17.98
CA PRO A 491 -17.07 7.57 -18.96
C PRO A 491 -15.83 8.39 -18.58
N GLY A 492 -15.63 8.66 -17.28
CA GLY A 492 -14.45 9.34 -16.75
C GLY A 492 -13.16 8.50 -16.77
N TYR A 493 -13.25 7.19 -17.00
CA TYR A 493 -12.13 6.27 -17.17
C TYR A 493 -11.99 5.73 -18.60
N GLN A 494 -12.98 5.92 -19.48
CA GLN A 494 -13.00 5.35 -20.83
C GLN A 494 -11.84 5.83 -21.71
N SER A 495 -11.38 7.07 -21.50
CA SER A 495 -10.17 7.60 -22.16
C SER A 495 -8.89 6.88 -21.73
N GLU A 496 -8.85 6.34 -20.50
CA GLU A 496 -7.73 5.54 -20.01
C GLU A 496 -7.81 4.10 -20.53
N LEU A 497 -9.02 3.51 -20.55
CA LEU A 497 -9.28 2.18 -21.12
C LEU A 497 -8.91 2.11 -22.61
N SER A 498 -9.46 3.02 -23.42
CA SER A 498 -9.27 3.02 -24.88
C SER A 498 -7.90 3.50 -25.36
N ALA A 499 -7.18 4.34 -24.58
CA ALA A 499 -5.83 4.76 -24.94
C ALA A 499 -4.73 3.78 -24.48
N ILE A 500 -4.92 3.11 -23.34
CA ILE A 500 -3.85 2.34 -22.68
C ILE A 500 -4.13 0.83 -22.70
N TYR A 501 -5.33 0.43 -22.30
CA TYR A 501 -5.63 -0.96 -21.95
C TYR A 501 -6.12 -1.76 -23.17
N GLU A 502 -7.16 -1.29 -23.84
CA GLU A 502 -7.77 -1.92 -25.02
C GLU A 502 -6.76 -2.15 -26.17
N PRO A 503 -5.92 -1.18 -26.59
CA PRO A 503 -5.02 -1.37 -27.73
C PRO A 503 -3.90 -2.39 -27.49
N ASN A 504 -3.57 -2.62 -26.21
CA ASN A 504 -2.51 -3.54 -25.78
C ASN A 504 -3.07 -4.88 -25.28
N GLN A 505 -4.39 -5.10 -25.37
CA GLN A 505 -5.10 -6.26 -24.81
C GLN A 505 -4.83 -6.47 -23.30
N LEU A 506 -4.56 -5.37 -22.58
CA LEU A 506 -4.25 -5.37 -21.16
C LEU A 506 -5.53 -5.22 -20.35
N ARG A 507 -5.68 -6.05 -19.32
CA ARG A 507 -6.67 -5.90 -18.27
C ARG A 507 -6.17 -4.87 -17.25
N PRO A 508 -6.97 -3.85 -16.88
CA PRO A 508 -6.67 -3.00 -15.73
C PRO A 508 -6.37 -3.84 -14.48
N ALA A 509 -5.43 -3.40 -13.64
CA ALA A 509 -5.07 -4.15 -12.44
C ALA A 509 -6.26 -4.22 -11.47
N ASP A 510 -6.85 -5.40 -11.34
CA ASP A 510 -8.13 -5.59 -10.64
C ASP A 510 -8.07 -5.10 -9.19
N VAL A 511 -9.13 -4.41 -8.77
CA VAL A 511 -9.17 -3.73 -7.46
C VAL A 511 -9.55 -4.75 -6.39
N ASN A 512 -8.57 -5.60 -6.02
CA ASN A 512 -8.64 -6.78 -5.13
C ASN A 512 -9.39 -6.60 -3.79
N ALA A 513 -9.83 -5.40 -3.43
CA ALA A 513 -10.95 -5.19 -2.53
C ALA A 513 -11.76 -3.96 -3.01
N SER A 514 -13.08 -4.14 -3.13
CA SER A 514 -14.04 -3.12 -3.58
C SER A 514 -13.94 -1.79 -2.83
N HIS A 515 -14.47 -0.73 -3.43
CA HIS A 515 -14.49 0.59 -2.77
C HIS A 515 -15.33 0.57 -1.50
N ASP A 516 -14.82 1.18 -0.43
CA ASP A 516 -15.52 1.28 0.84
C ASP A 516 -16.57 2.41 0.80
N LEU A 517 -17.60 2.25 -0.02
CA LEU A 517 -18.60 3.29 -0.29
C LEU A 517 -19.18 3.90 1.01
N ALA A 518 -19.46 3.05 1.99
CA ALA A 518 -19.93 3.46 3.31
C ALA A 518 -18.89 4.32 4.07
N GLY A 519 -17.63 3.88 4.07
CA GLY A 519 -16.53 4.62 4.69
C GLY A 519 -16.18 5.92 3.94
N ASP A 520 -16.30 5.94 2.62
CA ASP A 520 -15.98 7.09 1.75
C ASP A 520 -17.01 8.20 1.87
N HIS A 521 -18.29 7.83 1.91
CA HIS A 521 -19.38 8.73 2.31
C HIS A 521 -19.14 9.30 3.70
N ALA A 522 -18.92 8.45 4.72
CA ALA A 522 -18.72 8.87 6.10
C ALA A 522 -17.51 9.83 6.27
N PHE A 523 -16.41 9.55 5.58
CA PHE A 523 -15.19 10.36 5.61
C PHE A 523 -15.43 11.75 5.00
N THR A 524 -15.95 11.84 3.76
CA THR A 524 -16.22 13.15 3.15
C THR A 524 -17.30 13.93 3.91
N ARG A 525 -18.30 13.24 4.48
CA ARG A 525 -19.33 13.85 5.36
C ARG A 525 -18.72 14.45 6.62
N SER A 526 -17.75 13.78 7.23
CA SER A 526 -17.01 14.31 8.39
C SER A 526 -16.22 15.57 8.02
N LEU A 527 -15.46 15.54 6.92
CA LEU A 527 -14.69 16.69 6.43
C LEU A 527 -15.56 17.91 6.09
N ARG A 528 -16.77 17.71 5.54
CA ARG A 528 -17.75 18.78 5.30
C ARG A 528 -18.30 19.35 6.61
N ARG A 529 -18.65 18.48 7.57
CA ARG A 529 -19.13 18.91 8.90
C ARG A 529 -18.08 19.65 9.73
N SER A 530 -16.79 19.40 9.52
CA SER A 530 -15.70 20.15 10.14
C SER A 530 -15.25 21.38 9.35
N GLY A 531 -15.93 21.73 8.24
CA GLY A 531 -15.58 22.89 7.41
C GLY A 531 -14.24 22.77 6.67
N LEU A 532 -13.70 21.56 6.49
CA LEU A 532 -12.46 21.32 5.74
C LEU A 532 -12.70 21.14 4.23
N VAL A 533 -13.93 20.86 3.84
CA VAL A 533 -14.36 20.59 2.45
C VAL A 533 -15.76 21.15 2.25
N ASP A 534 -15.96 22.00 1.24
CA ASP A 534 -17.30 22.28 0.73
C ASP A 534 -17.67 21.28 -0.38
N ALA A 535 -18.98 21.01 -0.51
CA ALA A 535 -19.56 20.19 -1.54
C ALA A 535 -20.96 20.76 -1.88
N PRO A 536 -21.04 21.74 -2.78
CA PRO A 536 -22.30 22.44 -3.08
C PRO A 536 -23.33 21.55 -3.80
N GLY A 537 -24.61 21.93 -3.76
CA GLY A 537 -25.71 21.27 -4.47
C GLY A 537 -25.90 19.78 -4.11
N ALA A 538 -26.25 18.95 -5.10
CA ALA A 538 -26.58 17.53 -4.93
C ALA A 538 -25.51 16.69 -4.20
N ILE A 539 -24.24 17.11 -4.19
CA ILE A 539 -23.17 16.42 -3.46
C ILE A 539 -23.30 16.70 -1.95
N GLY A 540 -23.66 17.93 -1.59
CA GLY A 540 -24.00 18.32 -0.23
C GLY A 540 -25.24 17.59 0.27
N GLU A 541 -26.29 17.52 -0.55
CA GLU A 541 -27.52 16.76 -0.26
C GLU A 541 -27.23 15.28 0.04
N LEU A 542 -26.38 14.63 -0.78
CA LEU A 542 -25.94 13.26 -0.53
C LEU A 542 -25.15 13.14 0.78
N LEU A 543 -24.31 14.11 1.13
CA LEU A 543 -23.52 14.12 2.37
C LEU A 543 -24.32 14.52 3.61
N ASP A 544 -25.51 15.11 3.46
CA ASP A 544 -26.42 15.39 4.58
C ASP A 544 -27.16 14.13 5.04
N LEU A 545 -27.41 13.16 4.15
CA LEU A 545 -27.83 11.80 4.50
C LEU A 545 -26.86 11.15 5.50
N ASP A 546 -27.34 10.28 6.38
CA ASP A 546 -26.45 9.36 7.08
C ASP A 546 -26.05 8.17 6.20
N THR A 547 -25.00 7.46 6.62
CA THR A 547 -24.40 6.39 5.82
C THR A 547 -25.37 5.24 5.59
N ASP A 548 -26.33 5.01 6.49
CA ASP A 548 -27.36 3.98 6.34
C ASP A 548 -28.35 4.41 5.26
N SER A 549 -28.90 5.63 5.36
CA SER A 549 -29.80 6.24 4.36
C SER A 549 -29.17 6.34 2.96
N TYR A 550 -27.86 6.60 2.88
CA TYR A 550 -27.09 6.63 1.63
C TYR A 550 -26.95 5.24 1.00
N LEU A 551 -26.76 4.18 1.78
CA LEU A 551 -26.70 2.81 1.25
C LEU A 551 -28.08 2.31 0.83
N GLU A 552 -29.15 2.67 1.56
CA GLU A 552 -30.53 2.44 1.13
C GLU A 552 -30.90 3.20 -0.15
N LEU A 553 -30.26 4.34 -0.42
CA LEU A 553 -30.38 5.04 -1.71
C LEU A 553 -29.66 4.27 -2.82
N LEU A 554 -28.45 3.77 -2.59
CA LEU A 554 -27.74 2.93 -3.57
C LEU A 554 -28.49 1.64 -3.89
N ASP A 555 -29.01 0.94 -2.87
CA ASP A 555 -29.70 -0.33 -3.03
C ASP A 555 -31.01 -0.15 -3.83
N ARG A 556 -31.77 0.93 -3.59
CA ARG A 556 -32.92 1.29 -4.46
C ARG A 556 -32.49 1.66 -5.88
N ARG A 557 -31.39 2.39 -6.04
CA ARG A 557 -30.81 2.72 -7.35
C ARG A 557 -30.25 1.53 -8.12
N ARG A 558 -30.11 0.36 -7.50
CA ARG A 558 -29.91 -0.92 -8.20
C ARG A 558 -31.23 -1.46 -8.75
N ASP A 559 -32.29 -1.45 -7.96
CA ASP A 559 -33.60 -2.00 -8.35
C ASP A 559 -34.26 -1.20 -9.49
N ASP A 560 -33.96 0.10 -9.58
CA ASP A 560 -34.28 0.95 -10.75
C ASP A 560 -33.58 0.51 -12.06
N ARG A 561 -32.49 -0.28 -12.00
CA ARG A 561 -31.67 -0.68 -13.16
C ARG A 561 -31.96 -2.13 -13.53
N SER A 562 -32.79 -2.32 -14.56
CA SER A 562 -33.07 -3.64 -15.17
C SER A 562 -31.84 -4.36 -15.76
N ASP A 563 -30.76 -3.62 -16.01
CA ASP A 563 -29.74 -3.99 -17.00
C ASP A 563 -28.51 -4.70 -16.37
N GLY A 564 -28.77 -5.83 -15.72
CA GLY A 564 -27.78 -6.89 -15.46
C GLY A 564 -26.72 -6.65 -14.36
N PRO A 565 -25.88 -7.67 -14.09
CA PRO A 565 -24.82 -7.58 -13.09
C PRO A 565 -23.68 -6.67 -13.58
N SER A 566 -23.42 -5.59 -12.84
CA SER A 566 -22.52 -4.52 -13.26
C SER A 566 -21.06 -4.81 -12.88
N THR A 567 -20.25 -5.20 -13.86
CA THR A 567 -18.84 -5.64 -13.75
C THR A 567 -17.84 -4.60 -13.20
N LEU A 568 -18.24 -3.34 -13.04
CA LEU A 568 -17.36 -2.20 -12.73
C LEU A 568 -17.26 -1.84 -11.23
N ILE A 569 -17.68 -2.73 -10.34
CA ILE A 569 -17.52 -2.61 -8.88
C ILE A 569 -16.61 -3.72 -8.28
N ALA A 570 -16.22 -4.70 -9.11
CA ALA A 570 -15.32 -5.80 -8.75
C ALA A 570 -13.83 -5.44 -8.86
#